data_AF-B8IWW9-F1
#
_entry.id   AF-B8IWW9-F1
#
_cell.length_a   1.000
_cell.length_b   1.000
_cell.length_c   1.000
_cell.angle_alpha   90.00
_cell.angle_beta   90.00
_cell.angle_gamma   90.00
#
_symmetry.space_group_name_H-M   'P 1'
#
loop_
_entity.id
_entity.type
_entity.pdbx_description
1 polymer ?
#
loop_
_entity_poly.entity_id
_entity_poly.type
_entity_poly.pdbx_seq_one_letter_code
_entity_poly.pdbx_strand_id
1 'polypeptide(L)'
;MLAHGRRHPTRFPRQDRWGERQEPAPLIEVLRPVGEVDGIGVFLARHPNRKDDLFEVVIGPASCSECEVVATLPTTRAGKTEAIRISMAILRTLDLISSINDRPPV
;
A
#
# COMPACT_ATOMS: atom_id res chain seq x y z
N MET A 1 26.14 28.94 -43.23
CA MET A 1 25.73 29.77 -42.07
C MET A 1 24.41 29.17 -41.56
N LEU A 2 24.42 28.37 -40.48
CA LEU A 2 24.21 28.73 -39.04
C LEU A 2 22.81 29.36 -38.79
N ALA A 3 21.96 29.03 -37.81
CA ALA A 3 21.77 27.95 -36.83
C ALA A 3 20.41 28.19 -36.09
N HIS A 4 19.91 27.19 -35.33
CA HIS A 4 18.94 27.27 -34.20
C HIS A 4 17.43 27.31 -34.52
N GLY A 5 16.52 26.65 -33.78
CA GLY A 5 16.64 25.86 -32.54
C GLY A 5 15.28 25.22 -32.16
N ARG A 6 15.33 24.04 -31.54
CA ARG A 6 14.18 23.34 -30.95
C ARG A 6 13.60 24.14 -29.76
N ARG A 7 12.31 23.96 -29.45
CA ARG A 7 11.82 23.84 -28.05
C ARG A 7 10.34 23.42 -27.97
N HIS A 8 10.11 22.24 -27.37
CA HIS A 8 8.85 21.84 -26.74
C HIS A 8 8.50 22.79 -25.57
N PRO A 9 7.22 23.05 -25.27
CA PRO A 9 6.81 23.44 -23.93
C PRO A 9 6.43 22.19 -23.13
N THR A 10 7.39 21.71 -22.33
CA THR A 10 7.14 20.86 -21.15
C THR A 10 6.22 21.60 -20.19
N ARG A 11 5.07 20.98 -19.86
CA ARG A 11 4.17 21.45 -18.80
C ARG A 11 4.81 21.08 -17.46
N PHE A 12 5.13 22.10 -16.67
CA PHE A 12 5.82 21.98 -15.38
C PHE A 12 5.04 21.12 -14.37
N PRO A 13 5.72 20.27 -13.58
CA PRO A 13 5.10 19.65 -12.42
C PRO A 13 4.84 20.71 -11.34
N ARG A 14 3.66 20.67 -10.73
CA ARG A 14 3.29 21.48 -9.57
C ARG A 14 4.12 20.98 -8.39
N GLN A 15 4.96 21.85 -7.81
CA GLN A 15 5.73 21.56 -6.60
C GLN A 15 4.86 21.77 -5.36
N ASP A 16 4.48 20.68 -4.71
CA ASP A 16 4.19 20.62 -3.29
C ASP A 16 5.49 20.74 -2.47
N ARG A 17 5.37 21.35 -1.30
CA ARG A 17 6.46 21.97 -0.52
C ARG A 17 7.40 20.97 0.19
N TRP A 18 7.34 19.69 -0.17
CA TRP A 18 8.19 18.62 0.34
C TRP A 18 8.60 17.73 -0.84
N GLY A 19 9.85 17.88 -1.28
CA GLY A 19 10.40 17.29 -2.50
C GLY A 19 10.67 15.78 -2.41
N GLU A 20 9.68 14.99 -2.03
CA GLU A 20 9.71 13.56 -2.30
C GLU A 20 9.10 13.33 -3.67
N ARG A 21 9.93 12.90 -4.61
CA ARG A 21 9.46 12.27 -5.84
C ARG A 21 8.60 11.09 -5.39
N GLN A 22 7.28 11.22 -5.45
CA GLN A 22 6.39 10.06 -5.35
C GLN A 22 6.77 9.17 -6.52
N GLU A 23 7.67 8.21 -6.28
CA GLU A 23 7.82 7.10 -7.19
C GLU A 23 6.43 6.46 -7.34
N PRO A 24 6.02 6.10 -8.57
CA PRO A 24 4.75 5.42 -8.74
C PRO A 24 4.73 4.25 -7.76
N ALA A 25 3.69 4.19 -6.93
CA ALA A 25 3.54 3.16 -5.92
C ALA A 25 3.85 1.82 -6.60
N PRO A 26 4.84 1.08 -6.11
CA PRO A 26 5.28 -0.10 -6.81
C PRO A 26 4.11 -1.08 -6.97
N LEU A 27 4.06 -1.77 -8.11
CA LEU A 27 3.07 -2.82 -8.34
C LEU A 27 3.30 -3.94 -7.32
N ILE A 28 2.51 -3.93 -6.26
CA ILE A 28 2.49 -4.95 -5.22
C ILE A 28 1.74 -6.16 -5.77
N GLU A 29 2.38 -7.33 -5.77
CA GLU A 29 1.71 -8.58 -6.16
C GLU A 29 0.95 -9.12 -4.94
N VAL A 30 -0.38 -9.04 -4.99
CA VAL A 30 -1.24 -9.60 -3.94
C VAL A 30 -1.16 -11.13 -4.02
N LEU A 31 -0.47 -11.72 -3.05
CA LEU A 31 -0.36 -13.17 -2.93
C LEU A 31 -1.68 -13.78 -2.43
N ARG A 32 -2.34 -13.09 -1.49
CA ARG A 32 -3.55 -13.60 -0.85
C ARG A 32 -4.35 -12.50 -0.15
N PRO A 33 -5.67 -12.36 -0.41
CA PRO A 33 -6.54 -11.59 0.47
C PRO A 33 -6.68 -12.29 1.83
N VAL A 34 -6.52 -11.54 2.92
CA VAL A 34 -6.70 -12.05 4.28
C VAL A 34 -8.13 -11.80 4.76
N GLY A 35 -8.66 -10.60 4.51
CA GLY A 35 -10.02 -10.22 4.84
C GLY A 35 -10.30 -8.76 4.52
N GLU A 36 -11.51 -8.30 4.84
CA GLU A 36 -11.99 -6.95 4.60
C GLU A 36 -12.95 -6.53 5.71
N VAL A 37 -12.93 -5.24 6.08
CA VAL A 37 -13.90 -4.59 6.98
C VAL A 37 -14.23 -3.22 6.40
N ASP A 38 -15.52 -2.90 6.24
CA ASP A 38 -16.02 -1.62 5.72
C ASP A 38 -15.34 -1.12 4.44
N GLY A 39 -15.10 -2.02 3.49
CA GLY A 39 -14.43 -1.68 2.23
C GLY A 39 -12.92 -1.52 2.34
N ILE A 40 -12.31 -1.69 3.52
CA ILE A 40 -10.85 -1.71 3.72
C ILE A 40 -10.37 -3.16 3.76
N GLY A 41 -9.60 -3.53 2.74
CA GLY A 41 -8.99 -4.84 2.61
C GLY A 41 -7.63 -4.93 3.29
N VAL A 42 -7.33 -6.12 3.82
CA VAL A 42 -6.01 -6.50 4.34
C VAL A 42 -5.50 -7.67 3.51
N PHE A 43 -4.30 -7.51 2.95
CA PHE A 43 -3.73 -8.46 2.01
C PHE A 43 -2.31 -8.85 2.42
N LEU A 44 -1.98 -10.10 2.17
CA LEU A 44 -0.61 -10.55 2.14
C LEU A 44 -0.11 -10.41 0.72
N ALA A 45 0.99 -9.70 0.56
CA ALA A 45 1.56 -9.40 -0.72
C ALA A 45 3.06 -9.64 -0.75
N ARG A 46 3.62 -9.54 -1.95
CA ARG A 46 5.05 -9.60 -2.21
C ARG A 46 5.40 -8.57 -3.24
N HIS A 47 6.57 -7.98 -3.10
CA HIS A 47 7.06 -7.00 -4.02
C HIS A 47 7.91 -7.68 -5.10
N PRO A 48 7.43 -7.82 -6.35
CA PRO A 48 8.11 -8.62 -7.36
C PRO A 48 9.50 -8.07 -7.74
N ASN A 49 9.71 -6.76 -7.56
CA ASN A 49 10.94 -6.06 -7.95
C ASN A 49 11.92 -5.78 -6.80
N ARG A 50 11.65 -6.23 -5.57
CA ARG A 50 12.62 -6.10 -4.47
C ARG A 50 13.60 -7.27 -4.51
N LYS A 51 14.89 -6.93 -4.37
CA LYS A 51 16.00 -7.90 -4.34
C LYS A 51 15.87 -8.88 -3.17
N ASP A 52 15.32 -8.39 -2.07
CA ASP A 52 15.02 -9.18 -0.90
C ASP A 52 13.58 -9.68 -1.03
N ASP A 53 13.45 -11.00 -1.14
CA ASP A 53 12.15 -11.67 -1.15
C ASP A 53 11.48 -11.46 0.21
N LEU A 54 10.50 -10.56 0.31
CA LEU A 54 9.85 -10.18 1.56
C LEU A 54 8.33 -10.38 1.47
N PHE A 55 7.73 -10.80 2.59
CA PHE A 55 6.29 -10.73 2.78
C PHE A 55 5.92 -9.31 3.21
N GLU A 56 4.93 -8.73 2.55
CA GLU A 56 4.38 -7.43 2.91
C GLU A 56 2.91 -7.61 3.34
N VAL A 57 2.55 -7.01 4.46
CA VAL A 57 1.14 -6.85 4.85
C VAL A 57 0.73 -5.47 4.37
N VAL A 58 -0.33 -5.44 3.55
CA VAL A 58 -0.82 -4.20 2.94
C VAL A 58 -2.27 -3.96 3.29
N ILE A 59 -2.63 -2.68 3.43
CA ILE A 59 -3.99 -2.21 3.70
C ILE A 59 -4.42 -1.21 2.64
N GLY A 60 -5.69 -1.20 2.27
CA GLY A 60 -6.21 -0.24 1.31
C GLY A 60 -7.66 -0.52 0.95
N PRO A 61 -8.32 0.34 0.16
CA PRO A 61 -9.68 0.09 -0.29
C PRO A 61 -9.72 -1.20 -1.12
N ALA A 62 -10.63 -2.12 -0.79
CA ALA A 62 -10.75 -3.42 -1.47
C ALA A 62 -11.08 -3.28 -2.97
N SER A 63 -11.66 -2.15 -3.37
CA SER A 63 -12.01 -1.81 -4.75
C SER A 63 -10.90 -1.11 -5.54
N CYS A 64 -9.80 -0.69 -4.89
CA CYS A 64 -8.76 0.15 -5.51
C CYS A 64 -7.37 -0.49 -5.38
N SER A 65 -6.47 -0.15 -6.29
CA SER A 65 -5.08 -0.64 -6.29
C SER A 65 -4.15 0.16 -5.37
N GLU A 66 -4.64 1.22 -4.74
CA GLU A 66 -3.86 2.05 -3.81
C GLU A 66 -3.84 1.37 -2.44
N CYS A 67 -2.70 0.75 -2.11
CA CYS A 67 -2.48 0.07 -0.84
C CYS A 67 -1.21 0.61 -0.16
N GLU A 68 -1.23 0.64 1.17
CA GLU A 68 -0.12 1.01 2.01
C GLU A 68 0.50 -0.23 2.65
N VAL A 69 1.84 -0.33 2.64
CA VAL A 69 2.57 -1.39 3.35
C VAL A 69 2.68 -1.02 4.83
N VAL A 70 2.13 -1.85 5.71
CA VAL A 70 2.13 -1.63 7.16
C VAL A 70 3.06 -2.57 7.92
N ALA A 71 3.51 -3.65 7.28
CA ALA A 71 4.55 -4.50 7.82
C ALA A 71 5.35 -5.19 6.70
N THR A 72 6.64 -5.36 6.91
CA THR A 72 7.55 -6.11 6.02
C THR A 72 8.25 -7.20 6.83
N LEU A 73 8.20 -8.44 6.37
CA LEU A 73 8.70 -9.62 7.07
C LEU A 73 9.57 -10.49 6.17
N PRO A 74 10.57 -11.20 6.72
CA PRO A 74 11.39 -12.11 5.93
C PRO A 74 10.56 -13.27 5.37
N THR A 75 10.89 -13.76 4.17
CA THR A 75 10.27 -14.96 3.57
C THR A 75 10.72 -16.26 4.21
N THR A 76 10.46 -16.38 5.51
CA THR A 76 10.62 -17.60 6.29
C THR A 76 9.26 -18.11 6.72
N ARG A 77 9.19 -19.37 7.16
CA ARG A 77 7.97 -19.93 7.78
C ARG A 77 7.52 -19.10 9.00
N ALA A 78 8.47 -18.63 9.80
CA ALA A 78 8.18 -17.76 10.94
C ALA A 78 7.62 -16.41 10.48
N GLY A 79 8.25 -15.77 9.49
CA GLY A 79 7.78 -14.51 8.91
C GLY A 79 6.38 -14.61 8.30
N LYS A 80 6.07 -15.70 7.58
CA LYS A 80 4.71 -15.94 7.08
C LYS A 80 3.67 -16.04 8.21
N THR A 81 4.01 -16.77 9.27
CA THR A 81 3.13 -16.94 10.43
C THR A 81 2.85 -15.60 11.09
N GLU A 82 3.88 -14.77 11.25
CA GLU A 82 3.76 -13.46 11.86
C GLU A 82 3.00 -12.47 10.97
N ALA A 83 3.21 -12.51 9.64
CA ALA A 83 2.45 -11.70 8.69
C ALA A 83 0.94 -11.99 8.79
N ILE A 84 0.56 -13.27 8.94
CA ILE A 84 -0.84 -13.67 9.14
C ILE A 84 -1.38 -13.12 10.47
N ARG A 85 -0.60 -13.21 11.56
CA ARG A 85 -1.02 -12.68 12.87
C ARG A 85 -1.24 -11.16 12.83
N ILE A 86 -0.31 -10.43 12.23
CA ILE A 86 -0.41 -8.97 12.04
C ILE A 86 -1.67 -8.66 11.24
N SER A 87 -1.91 -9.37 10.14
CA SER A 87 -3.10 -9.17 9.31
C SER A 87 -4.40 -9.39 10.10
N MET A 88 -4.46 -10.44 10.92
CA MET A 88 -5.62 -10.71 11.79
C MET A 88 -5.80 -9.63 12.87
N ALA A 89 -4.71 -9.15 13.47
CA ALA A 89 -4.77 -8.08 14.45
C ALA A 89 -5.29 -6.77 13.84
N ILE A 90 -4.88 -6.44 12.61
CA ILE A 90 -5.39 -5.29 11.86
C ILE A 90 -6.88 -5.44 11.59
N LEU A 91 -7.32 -6.58 11.04
CA LEU A 91 -8.74 -6.83 10.77
C LEU A 91 -9.59 -6.68 12.04
N ARG A 92 -9.13 -7.22 13.16
CA ARG A 92 -9.82 -7.05 14.44
C ARG A 92 -9.87 -5.60 14.90
N THR A 93 -8.81 -4.83 14.66
CA THR A 93 -8.76 -3.42 15.01
C THR A 93 -9.72 -2.61 14.14
N LEU A 94 -9.78 -2.88 12.84
CA LEU A 94 -10.73 -2.25 11.91
C LEU A 94 -12.18 -2.54 12.32
N ASP A 95 -12.50 -3.79 12.64
CA ASP A 95 -13.82 -4.22 13.12
C ASP A 95 -14.22 -3.50 14.42
N LEU A 96 -13.28 -3.32 15.36
CA LEU A 96 -13.52 -2.54 16.57
C LEU A 96 -13.81 -1.07 16.27
N ILE A 97 -13.02 -0.44 15.39
CA ILE A 97 -13.21 0.96 14.99
C ILE A 97 -14.57 1.15 14.30
N SER A 98 -14.90 0.27 13.35
CA SER A 98 -16.20 0.22 12.68
C SER A 98 -17.35 0.16 13.68
N SER A 99 -17.28 -0.79 14.62
CA SER A 99 -18.33 -0.96 15.65
C SER A 99 -18.51 0.24 16.59
N ILE A 100 -17.47 1.06 16.77
CA ILE A 100 -17.55 2.29 17.56
C ILE A 100 -18.25 3.38 16.75
N ASN A 101 -17.92 3.50 15.47
CA ASN A 101 -18.49 4.51 14.57
C ASN A 101 -19.98 4.26 14.28
N ASP A 102 -20.41 3.00 14.28
CA ASP A 102 -21.81 2.62 14.07
C ASP A 102 -22.70 2.78 15.31
N ARG A 103 -22.12 3.09 16.48
CA ARG A 103 -22.95 3.38 17.67
C ARG A 103 -23.62 4.74 17.51
N PRO A 104 -24.94 4.83 17.74
CA PRO A 104 -25.62 6.11 17.74
C PRO A 104 -25.02 7.03 18.83
N PRO A 105 -24.88 8.34 18.57
CA PRO A 105 -24.45 9.27 19.60
C PRO A 105 -25.45 9.22 20.77
N VAL A 106 -24.93 9.04 21.97
CA VAL A 106 -25.69 9.01 23.23
C VAL A 106 -26.14 10.40 23.64
#